data_AF-A0A965PVJ9-F1
#
_entry.id   AF-A0A965PVJ9-F1
#
_cell.length_a   1.000
_cell.length_b   1.000
_cell.length_c   1.000
_cell.angle_alpha   90.00
_cell.angle_beta   90.00
_cell.angle_gamma   90.00
#
_symmetry.space_group_name_H-M   'P 1'
#
loop_
_entity.id
_entity.type
_entity.pdbx_description
1 polymer ?
#
loop_
_entity_poly.entity_id
_entity_poly.type
_entity_poly.pdbx_seq_one_letter_code
_entity_poly.pdbx_strand_id
1 'polypeptide(L)'
;MKSCVVTQALGDQWLEVLNLTKPRMEAYCKRTEQDFISIEKPLAHPIQYTKLVIGNLMATRGYDQVTFLDCDVLVTLDCPDIAKSCEDDFDFLAFDEGIYLDRKKGLADLAKTYGFLPGFQPSFYYNTGVFVMKKGAIGALSQPPLGLFPNHFAEQTW
;
A
#
# COMPACT_ATOMS: atom_id res chain seq x y z
N MET A 1 -18.59 8.37 2.94
CA MET A 1 -17.63 7.49 2.24
C MET A 1 -17.17 6.47 3.26
N LYS A 2 -17.26 5.16 2.97
CA LYS A 2 -16.82 4.15 3.93
C LYS A 2 -15.31 3.91 3.76
N SER A 3 -14.52 4.12 4.80
CA SER A 3 -13.06 4.01 4.73
C SER A 3 -12.49 3.08 5.80
N CYS A 4 -11.32 2.52 5.50
CA CYS A 4 -10.56 1.74 6.45
C CYS A 4 -9.06 2.05 6.37
N VAL A 5 -8.38 1.78 7.49
CA VAL A 5 -6.93 1.68 7.54
C VAL A 5 -6.57 0.20 7.63
N VAL A 6 -5.67 -0.24 6.77
CA VAL A 6 -5.15 -1.61 6.75
C VAL A 6 -3.68 -1.60 7.12
N THR A 7 -3.26 -2.56 7.95
CA THR A 7 -1.86 -2.90 8.15
C THR A 7 -1.64 -4.40 7.97
N GLN A 8 -0.39 -4.80 7.75
CA GLN A 8 0.00 -6.19 7.59
C GLN A 8 1.27 -6.49 8.38
N ALA A 9 1.25 -7.56 9.16
CA ALA A 9 2.41 -8.10 9.87
C ALA A 9 2.40 -9.62 9.79
N LEU A 10 3.41 -10.22 9.16
CA LEU A 10 3.44 -11.65 8.87
C LEU A 10 4.63 -12.33 9.55
N GLY A 11 4.36 -13.14 10.57
CA GLY A 11 5.38 -13.84 11.36
C GLY A 11 5.79 -13.09 12.63
N ASP A 12 6.37 -13.82 13.57
CA ASP A 12 6.50 -13.39 14.97
C ASP A 12 7.25 -12.05 15.12
N GLN A 13 8.35 -11.86 14.40
CA GLN A 13 9.14 -10.62 14.45
C GLN A 13 8.34 -9.40 14.00
N TRP A 14 7.54 -9.53 12.94
CA TRP A 14 6.70 -8.43 12.46
C TRP A 14 5.51 -8.18 13.38
N LEU A 15 5.00 -9.22 14.05
CA LEU A 15 3.97 -9.05 15.08
C LEU A 15 4.50 -8.32 16.32
N GLU A 16 5.76 -8.53 16.69
CA GLU A 16 6.43 -7.74 17.73
C GLU A 16 6.50 -6.26 17.36
N VAL A 17 6.88 -5.94 16.12
CA VAL A 17 6.89 -4.55 15.62
C VAL A 17 5.47 -3.97 15.63
N LEU A 18 4.49 -4.71 15.13
CA LEU A 18 3.09 -4.28 15.10
C LEU A 18 2.58 -3.97 16.51
N ASN A 19 2.96 -4.73 17.53
CA ASN A 19 2.54 -4.45 18.91
C ASN A 19 2.99 -3.06 19.41
N LEU A 20 4.07 -2.51 18.85
CA LEU A 20 4.56 -1.18 19.18
C LEU A 20 3.82 -0.06 18.40
N THR A 21 3.45 -0.32 17.14
CA THR A 21 2.89 0.70 16.24
C THR A 21 1.36 0.70 16.20
N LYS A 22 0.72 -0.47 16.35
CA LYS A 22 -0.74 -0.67 16.32
C LYS A 22 -1.52 0.27 17.23
N PRO A 23 -1.11 0.56 18.48
CA PRO A 23 -1.83 1.51 19.32
C PRO A 23 -1.93 2.91 18.71
N ARG A 24 -0.92 3.35 17.95
CA ARG A 24 -0.94 4.64 17.24
C ARG A 24 -1.85 4.60 16.01
N MET A 25 -1.87 3.49 15.28
CA MET A 25 -2.79 3.28 14.15
C MET A 25 -4.24 3.24 14.62
N GLU A 26 -4.56 2.52 15.69
CA GLU A 26 -5.90 2.46 16.28
C GLU A 26 -6.36 3.84 16.78
N ALA A 27 -5.48 4.60 17.44
CA ALA A 27 -5.77 5.96 17.86
C ALA A 27 -6.03 6.91 16.67
N TYR A 28 -5.27 6.75 15.58
CA TYR A 28 -5.49 7.48 14.33
C TYR A 28 -6.85 7.13 13.71
N CYS A 29 -7.20 5.85 13.61
CA CYS A 29 -8.47 5.38 13.08
C CYS A 29 -9.65 5.92 13.89
N LYS A 30 -9.55 5.88 15.23
CA LYS A 30 -10.57 6.44 16.12
C LYS A 30 -10.78 7.94 15.90
N ARG A 31 -9.70 8.71 15.72
CA ARG A 31 -9.77 10.17 15.49
C ARG A 31 -10.32 10.51 14.10
N THR A 32 -10.04 9.68 13.10
CA THR A 32 -10.40 9.93 11.70
C THR A 32 -11.67 9.18 11.26
N GLU A 33 -12.32 8.47 12.20
CA GLU A 33 -13.56 7.72 11.99
C GLU A 33 -13.44 6.64 10.90
N GLN A 34 -12.32 5.91 10.91
CA GLN A 34 -12.03 4.83 9.96
C GLN A 34 -12.06 3.48 10.65
N ASP A 35 -12.48 2.43 9.94
CA ASP A 35 -12.33 1.06 10.43
C ASP A 35 -10.85 0.66 10.44
N PHE A 36 -10.40 -0.07 11.45
CA PHE A 36 -9.04 -0.60 11.50
C PHE A 36 -9.03 -2.10 11.19
N ILE A 37 -8.18 -2.53 10.25
CA ILE A 37 -8.02 -3.92 9.84
C ILE A 37 -6.54 -4.30 9.91
N SER A 38 -6.24 -5.34 10.68
CA SER A 38 -4.89 -5.90 10.81
C SER A 38 -4.82 -7.28 10.17
N ILE A 39 -3.93 -7.45 9.18
CA ILE A 39 -3.67 -8.72 8.52
C ILE A 39 -2.45 -9.37 9.16
N GLU A 40 -2.71 -10.30 10.09
CA GLU A 40 -1.69 -10.91 10.95
C GLU A 40 -1.35 -12.36 10.54
N LYS A 41 -1.82 -12.79 9.38
CA LYS A 41 -1.55 -14.10 8.79
C LYS A 41 -1.53 -14.03 7.26
N PRO A 42 -0.78 -14.90 6.57
CA PRO A 42 -0.78 -14.93 5.11
C PRO A 42 -2.19 -15.19 4.56
N LEU A 43 -2.60 -14.38 3.58
CA LEU A 43 -3.88 -14.53 2.87
C LEU A 43 -3.71 -14.76 1.36
N ALA A 44 -2.47 -14.72 0.86
CA ALA A 44 -2.13 -15.00 -0.53
C ALA A 44 -0.88 -15.88 -0.63
N HIS A 45 -0.68 -16.47 -1.81
CA HIS A 45 0.55 -17.17 -2.18
C HIS A 45 1.08 -16.64 -3.52
N PRO A 46 2.37 -16.28 -3.64
CA PRO A 46 3.38 -16.17 -2.56
C PRO A 46 3.01 -15.21 -1.42
N ILE A 47 3.56 -15.45 -0.22
CA ILE A 47 3.18 -14.73 1.02
C ILE A 47 3.36 -13.21 0.88
N GLN A 48 4.34 -12.77 0.08
CA GLN A 48 4.64 -11.35 -0.17
C GLN A 48 3.44 -10.60 -0.77
N TYR A 49 2.58 -11.29 -1.52
CA TYR A 49 1.40 -10.69 -2.14
C TYR A 49 0.18 -10.62 -1.22
N THR A 50 0.32 -10.91 0.08
CA THR A 50 -0.79 -10.76 1.03
C THR A 50 -1.34 -9.33 1.03
N LYS A 51 -0.52 -8.31 0.76
CA LYS A 51 -0.94 -6.91 0.68
C LYS A 51 -2.02 -6.70 -0.41
N LEU A 52 -1.98 -7.49 -1.48
CA LEU A 52 -2.90 -7.39 -2.61
C LEU A 52 -4.34 -7.79 -2.26
N VAL A 53 -4.55 -8.54 -1.16
CA VAL A 53 -5.90 -8.91 -0.70
C VAL A 53 -6.74 -7.71 -0.24
N ILE A 54 -6.12 -6.54 -0.07
CA ILE A 54 -6.80 -5.27 0.20
C ILE A 54 -7.89 -5.00 -0.84
N GLY A 55 -7.66 -5.34 -2.12
CA GLY A 55 -8.69 -5.18 -3.15
C GLY A 55 -9.93 -6.02 -2.85
N ASN A 56 -9.74 -7.28 -2.45
CA ASN A 56 -10.85 -8.15 -2.04
C ASN A 56 -11.55 -7.62 -0.77
N LEU A 57 -10.79 -7.11 0.20
CA LEU A 57 -11.36 -6.51 1.41
C LEU A 57 -12.23 -5.28 1.09
N MET A 58 -11.76 -4.40 0.22
CA MET A 58 -12.53 -3.23 -0.21
C MET A 58 -13.82 -3.63 -0.91
N ALA A 59 -13.74 -4.53 -1.91
CA ALA A 59 -14.89 -4.97 -2.68
C ALA A 59 -15.94 -5.69 -1.81
N THR A 60 -15.51 -6.63 -0.97
CA THR A 60 -16.43 -7.47 -0.18
C THR A 60 -17.03 -6.75 1.02
N ARG A 61 -16.34 -5.77 1.59
CA ARG A 61 -16.83 -4.99 2.75
C ARG A 61 -17.41 -3.63 2.37
N GLY A 62 -17.39 -3.28 1.08
CA GLY A 62 -17.95 -2.03 0.55
C GLY A 62 -17.17 -0.79 0.98
N TYR A 63 -15.84 -0.86 1.06
CA TYR A 63 -15.01 0.33 1.32
C TYR A 63 -14.80 1.10 0.02
N ASP A 64 -14.99 2.41 0.08
CA ASP A 64 -14.71 3.35 -1.00
C ASP A 64 -13.24 3.81 -1.01
N GLN A 65 -12.58 3.76 0.15
CA GLN A 65 -11.21 4.20 0.36
C GLN A 65 -10.49 3.26 1.33
N VAL A 66 -9.21 3.01 1.07
CA VAL A 66 -8.30 2.38 2.01
C VAL A 66 -7.06 3.26 2.20
N THR A 67 -6.60 3.36 3.44
CA THR A 67 -5.23 3.80 3.76
C THR A 67 -4.45 2.57 4.18
N PHE A 68 -3.33 2.30 3.54
CA PHE A 68 -2.42 1.25 3.97
C PHE A 68 -1.24 1.86 4.72
N LEU A 69 -0.88 1.22 5.84
CA LEU A 69 0.30 1.52 6.64
C LEU A 69 1.05 0.21 6.90
N ASP A 70 2.31 0.10 6.49
CA ASP A 70 3.17 -1.01 6.90
C ASP A 70 3.24 -1.07 8.43
N CYS A 71 3.45 -2.26 8.98
CA CYS A 71 3.42 -2.47 10.43
C CYS A 71 4.55 -1.73 11.17
N ASP A 72 5.59 -1.28 10.49
CA ASP A 72 6.69 -0.49 11.05
C ASP A 72 6.44 1.04 10.95
N VAL A 73 5.28 1.47 10.46
CA VAL A 73 4.89 2.88 10.41
C VAL A 73 4.40 3.36 11.78
N LEU A 74 5.01 4.44 12.30
CA LEU A 74 4.58 5.09 13.52
C LEU A 74 3.76 6.36 13.22
N VAL A 75 2.43 6.29 13.43
CA VAL A 75 1.54 7.45 13.22
C VAL A 75 1.66 8.45 14.37
N THR A 76 1.92 9.72 14.05
CA THR A 76 1.97 10.79 15.06
C THR A 76 0.57 11.12 15.59
N LEU A 77 0.48 11.65 16.81
CA LEU A 77 -0.80 11.93 17.47
C LEU A 77 -1.60 13.04 16.75
N ASP A 78 -0.89 13.91 16.06
CA ASP A 78 -1.39 15.06 15.31
C ASP A 78 -1.49 14.81 13.80
N CYS A 79 -1.17 13.59 13.33
CA CYS A 79 -1.30 13.25 11.93
C CYS A 79 -2.76 13.49 11.48
N PRO A 80 -2.98 14.38 10.49
CA PRO A 80 -4.31 14.60 9.94
C PRO A 80 -4.76 13.38 9.14
N ASP A 81 -6.05 13.32 8.81
CA ASP A 81 -6.54 12.33 7.86
C ASP A 81 -5.81 12.52 6.52
N ILE A 82 -4.91 11.59 6.19
CA ILE A 82 -4.03 11.67 5.02
C ILE A 82 -4.86 11.87 3.75
N ALA A 83 -6.00 11.18 3.65
CA ALA A 83 -6.87 11.24 2.49
C ALA A 83 -7.57 12.60 2.33
N LYS A 84 -7.87 13.28 3.44
CA LYS A 84 -8.49 14.63 3.43
C LYS A 84 -7.47 15.76 3.34
N SER A 85 -6.20 15.46 3.59
CA SER A 85 -5.12 16.45 3.54
C SER A 85 -4.66 16.76 2.12
N CYS A 86 -4.99 15.88 1.15
CA CYS A 86 -4.74 16.10 -0.27
C CYS A 86 -5.99 16.65 -0.94
N GLU A 87 -5.81 17.44 -1.99
CA GLU A 87 -6.92 17.94 -2.82
C GLU A 87 -7.79 16.77 -3.30
N ASP A 88 -9.11 16.96 -3.40
CA ASP A 88 -10.11 15.88 -3.55
C ASP A 88 -9.95 15.03 -4.84
N ASP A 89 -9.10 15.43 -5.79
CA ASP A 89 -8.92 14.81 -7.11
C ASP A 89 -7.72 13.84 -7.15
N PHE A 90 -7.88 12.69 -6.50
CA PHE A 90 -6.95 11.57 -6.62
C PHE A 90 -7.68 10.21 -6.59
N ASP A 91 -7.13 9.23 -7.29
CA ASP A 91 -7.50 7.80 -7.14
C ASP A 91 -6.48 7.02 -6.31
N PHE A 92 -5.21 7.43 -6.35
CA PHE A 92 -4.10 6.84 -5.61
C PHE A 92 -3.14 7.93 -5.14
N LEU A 93 -2.68 7.81 -3.89
CA LEU A 93 -1.74 8.72 -3.25
C LEU A 93 -0.68 7.88 -2.53
N ALA A 94 0.59 8.13 -2.82
CA ALA A 94 1.72 7.52 -2.12
C ALA A 94 2.89 8.50 -2.09
N PHE A 95 3.84 8.24 -1.21
CA PHE A 95 5.05 9.04 -1.09
C PHE A 95 6.01 8.72 -2.26
N ASP A 96 6.33 9.72 -3.08
CA ASP A 96 7.37 9.59 -4.12
C ASP A 96 8.76 9.66 -3.47
N GLU A 97 9.28 8.50 -3.09
CA GLU A 97 10.62 8.33 -2.54
C GLU A 97 11.70 8.64 -3.60
N GLY A 98 11.33 8.65 -4.89
CA GLY A 98 12.22 8.97 -6.01
C GLY A 98 12.84 10.36 -5.97
N ILE A 99 12.28 11.29 -5.18
CA ILE A 99 12.86 12.63 -4.98
C ILE A 99 14.06 12.61 -4.02
N TYR A 100 14.17 11.58 -3.17
CA TYR A 100 15.25 11.42 -2.19
C TYR A 100 16.23 10.32 -2.56
N LEU A 101 15.77 9.31 -3.31
CA LEU A 101 16.58 8.18 -3.73
C LEU A 101 16.39 7.92 -5.22
N ASP A 102 17.41 8.23 -6.03
CA ASP A 102 17.32 8.03 -7.48
C ASP A 102 17.33 6.53 -7.84
N ARG A 103 16.12 5.98 -7.98
CA ARG A 103 15.86 4.62 -8.45
C ARG A 103 15.48 4.58 -9.93
N LYS A 104 15.47 5.72 -10.64
CA LYS A 104 14.91 5.83 -12.01
C LYS A 104 15.60 4.91 -12.99
N LYS A 105 16.93 4.78 -12.90
CA LYS A 105 17.68 3.82 -13.73
C LYS A 105 17.25 2.38 -13.49
N GLY A 106 17.12 1.97 -12.22
CA GLY A 106 16.67 0.62 -11.87
C GLY A 106 15.26 0.35 -12.37
N LEU A 107 14.35 1.32 -12.25
CA LEU A 107 13.00 1.22 -12.79
C LEU A 107 12.98 1.09 -14.30
N ALA A 108 13.80 1.87 -15.02
CA ALA A 108 13.91 1.77 -16.47
C ALA A 108 14.44 0.38 -16.91
N ASP A 109 15.39 -0.19 -16.17
CA ASP A 109 15.93 -1.52 -16.46
C ASP A 109 14.93 -2.64 -16.14
N LEU A 110 14.15 -2.51 -15.05
CA LEU A 110 13.03 -3.41 -14.74
C LEU A 110 11.94 -3.33 -15.82
N ALA A 111 11.55 -2.13 -16.23
CA ALA A 111 10.56 -1.93 -17.28
C ALA A 111 11.01 -2.56 -18.61
N LYS A 112 12.27 -2.39 -19.01
CA LYS A 112 12.82 -3.08 -20.21
C LYS A 112 12.75 -4.60 -20.08
N THR A 113 12.92 -5.13 -18.88
CA THR A 113 12.95 -6.58 -18.62
C THR A 113 11.55 -7.19 -18.60
N TYR A 114 10.60 -6.54 -17.94
CA TYR A 114 9.26 -7.08 -17.70
C TYR A 114 8.19 -6.55 -18.67
N GLY A 115 8.56 -5.58 -19.50
CA GLY A 115 7.63 -4.83 -20.34
C GLY A 115 7.00 -3.67 -19.57
N PHE A 116 6.53 -2.69 -20.34
CA PHE A 116 5.77 -1.55 -19.87
C PHE A 116 4.72 -1.21 -20.92
N LEU A 117 3.68 -0.48 -20.53
CA LEU A 117 2.69 0.00 -21.49
C LEU A 117 3.38 0.89 -22.54
N PRO A 118 3.17 0.67 -23.86
CA PRO A 118 3.78 1.51 -24.89
C PRO A 118 3.51 2.99 -24.63
N GLY A 119 4.57 3.80 -24.59
CA GLY A 119 4.49 5.24 -24.30
C GLY A 119 4.58 5.60 -22.81
N PHE A 120 4.62 4.62 -21.90
CA PHE A 120 4.86 4.84 -20.48
C PHE A 120 6.36 4.76 -20.17
N GLN A 121 6.88 5.71 -19.41
CA GLN A 121 8.22 5.64 -18.82
C GLN A 121 8.07 5.90 -17.32
N PRO A 122 8.54 4.99 -16.44
CA PRO A 122 8.49 5.21 -15.01
C PRO A 122 9.24 6.50 -14.65
N SER A 123 8.51 7.52 -14.20
CA SER A 123 9.06 8.83 -13.81
C SER A 123 9.08 9.04 -12.30
N PHE A 124 8.42 8.16 -11.55
CA PHE A 124 8.23 8.20 -10.11
C PHE A 124 8.74 6.91 -9.46
N TYR A 125 8.99 6.95 -8.15
CA TYR A 125 9.28 5.76 -7.35
C TYR A 125 8.51 5.86 -6.03
N TYR A 126 7.35 5.21 -5.96
CA TYR A 126 6.52 5.26 -4.77
C TYR A 126 7.01 4.27 -3.70
N ASN A 127 7.09 4.76 -2.47
CA ASN A 127 7.12 3.88 -1.31
C ASN A 127 5.68 3.45 -0.98
N THR A 128 5.38 2.17 -1.14
CA THR A 128 4.04 1.58 -0.91
C THR A 128 3.85 1.12 0.53
N GLY A 129 4.74 1.51 1.45
CA GLY A 129 4.54 1.32 2.89
C GLY A 129 3.54 2.29 3.49
N VAL A 130 3.26 3.40 2.80
CA VAL A 130 2.14 4.30 3.10
C VAL A 130 1.46 4.70 1.81
N PHE A 131 0.19 4.35 1.66
CA PHE A 131 -0.61 4.85 0.54
C PHE A 131 -2.08 5.04 0.92
N VAL A 132 -2.78 5.86 0.13
CA VAL A 132 -4.23 5.97 0.13
C VAL A 132 -4.73 5.61 -1.26
N MET A 133 -5.78 4.79 -1.33
CA MET A 133 -6.38 4.36 -2.59
C MET A 133 -7.89 4.47 -2.50
N LYS A 134 -8.51 5.07 -3.53
CA LYS A 134 -9.96 5.02 -3.75
C LYS A 134 -10.31 3.81 -4.60
N LYS A 135 -11.56 3.35 -4.51
CA LYS A 135 -12.07 2.19 -5.25
C LYS A 135 -11.84 2.23 -6.77
N GLY A 136 -11.69 3.42 -7.36
CA GLY A 136 -11.39 3.59 -8.79
C GLY A 136 -10.03 2.99 -9.19
N ALA A 137 -9.05 3.01 -8.29
CA ALA A 137 -7.70 2.48 -8.51
C ALA A 137 -7.51 1.03 -8.03
N ILE A 138 -8.57 0.33 -7.61
CA ILE A 138 -8.48 -1.02 -7.02
C ILE A 138 -7.79 -2.05 -7.94
N GLY A 139 -7.83 -1.82 -9.26
CA GLY A 139 -7.13 -2.64 -10.25
C GLY A 139 -5.62 -2.71 -10.04
N ALA A 140 -5.00 -1.70 -9.41
CA ALA A 140 -3.58 -1.68 -9.07
C ALA A 140 -3.19 -2.77 -8.04
N LEU A 141 -4.16 -3.34 -7.31
CA LEU A 141 -3.95 -4.44 -6.37
C LEU A 141 -4.12 -5.82 -7.04
N SER A 142 -4.19 -5.88 -8.37
CA SER A 142 -4.25 -7.16 -9.09
C SER A 142 -2.93 -7.91 -8.95
N GLN A 143 -3.00 -9.20 -8.63
CA GLN A 143 -1.81 -10.04 -8.56
C GLN A 143 -1.15 -10.16 -9.94
N PRO A 144 0.17 -9.91 -10.05
CA PRO A 144 0.87 -10.05 -11.33
C PRO A 144 0.95 -11.54 -11.74
N PRO A 145 1.18 -11.82 -13.04
CA PRO A 145 1.37 -13.20 -13.52
C PRO A 145 2.51 -13.92 -12.76
N LEU A 146 2.18 -15.03 -12.13
CA LEU A 146 3.15 -15.90 -11.46
C LEU A 146 3.97 -16.65 -12.52
N GLY A 147 5.28 -16.41 -12.59
CA GLY A 147 6.17 -17.06 -13.58
C GLY A 147 7.31 -16.20 -14.09
N LEU A 148 7.28 -14.90 -13.80
CA LEU A 148 8.45 -14.03 -13.89
C LEU A 148 9.29 -14.25 -12.62
N PHE A 149 10.64 -14.26 -12.73
CA PHE A 149 11.55 -14.32 -11.57
C PHE A 149 11.01 -13.46 -10.43
N PRO A 150 11.08 -13.89 -9.16
CA PRO A 150 10.38 -13.23 -8.06
C PRO A 150 10.75 -11.75 -8.04
N ASN A 151 9.87 -10.93 -8.60
CA ASN A 151 9.96 -9.50 -8.50
C ASN A 151 9.34 -9.16 -7.15
N HIS A 152 10.20 -9.16 -6.13
CA HIS A 152 9.86 -8.76 -4.76
C HIS A 152 9.35 -7.31 -4.68
N PHE A 153 9.43 -6.55 -5.78
CA PHE A 153 8.99 -5.17 -5.94
C PHE A 153 7.80 -5.01 -6.87
N ALA A 154 7.12 -6.10 -7.29
CA ALA A 154 6.04 -5.99 -8.28
C ALA A 154 4.96 -4.97 -7.87
N GLU A 155 4.62 -4.86 -6.59
CA GLU A 155 3.70 -3.84 -6.06
C GLU A 155 4.16 -2.38 -6.24
N GLN A 156 5.46 -2.15 -6.45
CA GLN A 156 6.07 -0.82 -6.66
C GLN A 156 6.46 -0.56 -8.12
N THR A 157 6.42 -1.58 -8.98
CA THR A 157 7.00 -1.54 -10.33
C THR A 157 6.01 -1.85 -11.45
N TRP A 158 4.79 -2.27 -11.11
CA TRP A 158 3.74 -2.61 -12.08
C TRP A 158 2.84 -1.43 -12.43
#